data_AF-A0A6M1DZU8-F1
#
_entry.id   AF-A0A6M1DZU8-F1
#
_cell.length_a   1.000
_cell.length_b   1.000
_cell.length_c   1.000
_cell.angle_alpha   90.00
_cell.angle_beta   90.00
_cell.angle_gamma   90.00
#
_symmetry.space_group_name_H-M   'P 1'
#
loop_
_entity.id
_entity.type
_entity.pdbx_description
1 polymer ?
#
loop_
_entity_poly.entity_id
_entity_poly.type
_entity_poly.pdbx_seq_one_letter_code
_entity_poly.pdbx_strand_id
1 'polypeptide(L)' 'MMITNTTERMLILQQNQQQRSKCLVYTRVMGYHRPVESFNIGKKGEHRQRTHFKEKYA' A
#
# COMPACT_ATOMS: atom_id res chain seq x y z
N MET A 1 0.95 -24.67 -10.36
CA MET A 1 1.34 -23.51 -9.53
C MET A 1 0.46 -23.56 -8.30
N MET A 2 1.06 -23.82 -7.13
CA MET A 2 0.32 -24.25 -5.93
C MET A 2 -0.61 -23.14 -5.44
N ILE A 3 -1.91 -23.36 -5.58
CA ILE A 3 -2.95 -22.53 -4.98
C ILE A 3 -3.00 -22.96 -3.51
N THR A 4 -2.21 -22.31 -2.65
CA THR A 4 -2.35 -22.50 -1.19
C THR A 4 -3.77 -22.10 -0.80
N ASN A 5 -4.48 -22.97 -0.10
CA ASN A 5 -5.88 -22.81 0.28
C ASN A 5 -6.09 -21.42 0.92
N THR A 6 -6.96 -20.58 0.35
CA THR A 6 -7.25 -19.20 0.83
C THR A 6 -7.54 -19.17 2.33
N THR A 7 -8.20 -20.22 2.84
CA THR A 7 -8.53 -20.43 4.25
C THR A 7 -7.28 -20.48 5.15
N GLU A 8 -6.22 -21.18 4.74
CA GLU A 8 -4.98 -21.31 5.52
C GLU A 8 -4.30 -19.95 5.69
N ARG A 9 -4.27 -19.14 4.62
CA ARG A 9 -3.72 -17.79 4.65
C ARG A 9 -4.49 -16.90 5.62
N MET A 10 -5.83 -16.98 5.65
CA MET A 10 -6.64 -16.19 6.59
C MET A 10 -6.37 -16.58 8.05
N LEU A 11 -6.26 -17.88 8.35
CA LEU A 11 -5.97 -18.37 9.70
C LEU A 11 -4.62 -17.84 10.23
N ILE A 12 -3.57 -17.92 9.42
CA ILE A 12 -2.24 -17.37 9.77
C ILE A 12 -2.32 -15.86 10.05
N LEU A 13 -3.07 -15.12 9.22
CA LEU A 13 -3.27 -13.68 9.39
C LEU A 13 -4.07 -13.35 10.67
N GLN A 14 -5.04 -14.17 11.07
CA GLN A 14 -5.79 -13.98 12.32
C GLN A 14 -4.92 -14.27 13.55
N GLN A 15 -4.18 -15.38 13.54
CA GLN A 15 -3.32 -15.79 14.67
C GLN A 15 -2.26 -14.75 15.02
N ASN A 16 -1.78 -13.99 14.02
CA ASN A 16 -0.75 -12.96 14.18
C ASN A 16 -1.30 -11.53 14.35
N GLN A 17 -2.60 -11.35 14.63
CA GLN A 17 -3.21 -10.02 14.67
C GLN A 17 -2.57 -9.08 15.71
N GLN A 18 -2.21 -9.59 16.89
CA GLN A 18 -1.61 -8.80 17.98
C GLN A 18 -0.16 -8.36 17.70
N GLN A 19 0.52 -9.00 16.74
CA GLN A 19 1.90 -8.69 16.37
C GLN A 19 1.98 -7.64 15.24
N ARG A 20 0.84 -7.16 14.74
CA ARG A 20 0.80 -6.21 13.63
C ARG A 20 1.21 -4.82 14.06
N SER A 21 2.06 -4.19 13.25
CA SER A 21 2.31 -2.75 13.29
C SER A 21 1.70 -2.07 12.07
N LYS A 22 1.34 -0.81 12.23
CA LYS A 22 0.81 0.00 11.14
C LYS A 22 1.91 0.23 10.09
N CYS A 23 1.63 -0.07 8.83
CA CYS A 23 2.53 0.28 7.73
C CYS A 23 2.31 1.75 7.33
N LEU A 24 3.34 2.58 7.47
CA LEU A 24 3.29 3.98 7.05
C LEU A 24 3.78 4.11 5.61
N VAL A 25 2.94 4.65 4.75
CA VAL A 25 3.27 4.88 3.34
C VAL A 25 3.62 6.35 3.13
N TYR A 26 4.80 6.61 2.58
CA TYR A 26 5.29 7.95 2.25
C TYR A 26 5.40 8.10 0.74
N THR A 27 5.17 9.31 0.25
CA THR A 27 5.37 9.65 -1.16
C THR A 27 5.97 11.05 -1.30
N ARG A 28 6.60 11.30 -2.44
CA ARG A 28 7.21 12.60 -2.72
C ARG A 28 6.13 13.64 -3.10
N VAL A 29 6.18 14.79 -2.44
CA VAL A 29 5.36 15.97 -2.72
C VAL A 29 6.29 17.15 -2.91
N MET A 30 6.37 17.70 -4.13
CA MET A 30 7.18 18.90 -4.44
C MET A 30 8.63 18.86 -3.91
N GLY A 31 9.23 17.66 -3.82
CA GLY A 31 10.63 17.49 -3.41
C GLY A 31 10.87 16.87 -2.03
N TYR A 32 9.88 16.85 -1.13
CA TYR A 32 10.02 16.23 0.21
C TYR A 32 9.13 14.99 0.37
N HIS A 33 9.46 14.15 1.35
CA HIS A 33 8.65 12.97 1.71
C HIS A 33 7.52 13.36 2.66
N ARG A 34 6.30 12.99 2.30
CA ARG A 34 5.10 13.24 3.10
C ARG A 34 4.31 11.95 3.29
N PRO A 35 3.79 11.67 4.50
CA PRO A 35 2.95 10.48 4.73
C PRO A 35 1.64 10.64 3.97
N VAL A 36 1.25 9.61 3.21
CA VAL A 36 0.02 9.58 2.42
C VAL A 36 -1.22 9.75 3.31
N GLU A 37 -1.16 9.26 4.54
CA GLU A 37 -2.25 9.39 5.53
C GLU A 37 -2.57 10.83 5.91
N SER A 38 -1.59 11.74 5.79
CA SER A 38 -1.79 13.17 6.08
C SER A 38 -2.53 13.93 4.97
N PHE A 39 -2.91 13.27 3.87
CA PHE A 39 -3.50 13.94 2.71
C PHE A 39 -4.95 14.36 3.00
N ASN A 40 -5.27 15.60 2.64
CA ASN A 40 -6.66 16.07 2.60
C ASN A 40 -7.38 15.53 1.34
N ILE A 41 -8.68 15.81 1.22
CA ILE A 41 -9.53 15.29 0.13
C ILE A 41 -8.97 15.68 -1.25
N GLY A 42 -8.57 16.94 -1.44
CA GLY A 42 -8.01 17.43 -2.70
C GLY A 42 -6.70 16.72 -3.07
N LYS A 43 -5.78 16.56 -2.10
CA LYS A 43 -4.50 15.87 -2.32
C LYS A 43 -4.68 14.38 -2.58
N LYS A 44 -5.66 13.73 -1.94
CA LYS A 44 -6.06 12.34 -2.27
C LYS A 44 -6.55 12.23 -3.71
N GLY A 45 -7.31 13.22 -4.19
CA GLY A 45 -7.76 13.30 -5.59
C GLY A 45 -6.58 13.41 -6.56
N GLU A 46 -5.71 14.39 -6.36
CA GLU A 46 -4.51 14.58 -7.20
C GLU A 46 -3.59 13.35 -7.18
N HIS A 47 -3.38 12.73 -6.01
CA HIS A 47 -2.52 11.56 -5.91
C HIS A 47 -3.04 10.37 -6.73
N ARG A 48 -4.36 10.15 -6.78
CA ARG A 48 -4.98 9.08 -7.60
C ARG A 48 -4.86 9.31 -9.10
N GLN A 49 -4.69 10.56 -9.54
CA GLN A 49 -4.53 10.91 -10.95
C GLN A 49 -3.07 10.80 -11.43
N ARG A 50 -2.12 10.53 -10.53
CA ARG A 50 -0.71 10.35 -10.90
C ARG A 50 -0.55 9.10 -11.75
N THR A 51 0.17 9.24 -12.85
CA THR A 51 0.54 8.10 -13.71
C THR A 51 1.83 7.48 -13.21
N HIS A 52 1.79 6.19 -12.92
CA HIS A 52 2.97 5.42 -12.56
C HIS A 52 3.62 4.82 -13.81
N PHE A 53 4.94 4.91 -13.89
CA PHE A 53 5.70 4.18 -14.88
C PHE A 53 5.42 2.68 -14.71
N LYS A 54 5.12 2.02 -15.82
CA LYS A 54 5.06 0.56 -15.91
C LYS A 54 6.13 0.15 -16.89
N GLU A 55 7.13 -0.57 -16.40
CA GLU A 55 8.12 -1.19 -17.26
C GLU A 55 7.39 -2.14 -18.23
N LYS A 56 7.60 -1.94 -19.52
CA LYS A 56 7.20 -2.93 -20.53
C LYS A 56 8.38 -3.89 -20.66
N TYR A 57 8.09 -5.20 -20.69
CA TYR A 57 9.08 -6.28 -20.71
C TYR A 57 10.29 -5.95 -21.59
N ALA A 58 11.48 -6.09 -21.03
CA ALA A 58 12.74 -6.17 -21.76
C ALA A 58 12.88 -7.55 -22.41
#